data_AF-A0A2H0QLH1-F1
#
_entry.id   AF-A0A2H0QLH1-F1
#
_cell.length_a   1.000
_cell.length_b   1.000
_cell.length_c   1.000
_cell.angle_alpha   90.00
_cell.angle_beta   90.00
_cell.angle_gamma   90.00
#
_symmetry.space_group_name_H-M   'P 1'
#
loop_
_entity.id
_entity.type
_entity.pdbx_description
1 polymer ?
#
loop_
_entity_poly.entity_id
_entity_poly.type
_entity_poly.pdbx_seq_one_letter_code
_entity_poly.pdbx_strand_id
1 'polypeptide(L)' 'KPTSSILIPRQTIDKKGRNAEILTKGRHDPCVGIRAVPVGEAMMACVLADLFLTANLYK' A
#
# COMPACT_ATOMS: atom_id res chain seq x y z
N LYS A 1 -0.70 8.43 -3.03
CA LYS A 1 -1.97 8.86 -2.37
C LYS A 1 -1.73 9.13 -0.89
N PRO A 2 -2.53 9.99 -0.23
CA PRO A 2 -2.59 10.07 1.23
C PRO A 2 -3.02 8.74 1.87
N THR A 3 -2.82 8.61 3.18
CA THR A 3 -3.28 7.43 3.93
C THR A 3 -4.81 7.39 3.98
N SER A 4 -5.40 6.21 3.78
CA SER A 4 -6.86 6.07 3.70
C SER A 4 -7.53 6.10 5.07
N SER A 5 -6.82 5.69 6.12
CA SER A 5 -7.30 5.74 7.51
C SER A 5 -6.88 7.04 8.17
N ILE A 6 -7.85 7.84 8.59
CA ILE A 6 -7.65 9.12 9.27
C ILE A 6 -8.65 9.25 10.44
N LEU A 7 -8.30 10.01 11.47
CA LEU A 7 -9.10 10.16 12.69
C LEU A 7 -10.38 11.02 12.51
N ILE A 8 -10.81 11.26 11.27
CA ILE A 8 -11.99 12.05 10.93
C ILE A 8 -13.09 11.08 10.46
N PRO A 9 -14.32 11.16 10.98
CA PRO A 9 -15.43 10.35 10.51
C PRO A 9 -15.66 10.51 8.99
N ARG A 10 -15.94 9.41 8.31
CA ARG A 10 -16.21 9.39 6.87
C ARG A 10 -17.42 8.53 6.56
N GLN A 11 -18.22 8.97 5.59
CA GLN A 11 -19.31 8.17 5.02
C GLN A 11 -18.72 7.09 4.11
N THR A 12 -19.28 5.90 4.19
CA THR A 12 -18.89 4.71 3.44
C THR A 12 -20.08 3.76 3.28
N ILE A 13 -19.85 2.57 2.73
CA ILE A 13 -20.82 1.48 2.67
C ILE A 13 -20.32 0.26 3.44
N ASP A 14 -21.23 -0.46 4.07
CA ASP A 14 -20.94 -1.75 4.69
C ASP A 14 -20.87 -2.88 3.63
N LYS A 15 -20.49 -4.09 4.06
CA LYS A 15 -20.41 -5.27 3.17
C LYS A 15 -21.77 -5.68 2.59
N LYS A 16 -22.88 -5.20 3.14
CA LYS A 16 -24.25 -5.43 2.65
C LYS A 16 -24.75 -4.30 1.75
N GLY A 17 -23.89 -3.33 1.42
CA GLY A 17 -24.19 -2.18 0.56
C GLY A 17 -25.01 -1.09 1.25
N ARG A 18 -25.14 -1.10 2.57
CA ARG A 18 -25.90 -0.08 3.31
C ARG A 18 -24.98 1.08 3.69
N ASN A 19 -25.51 2.30 3.65
CA ASN A 19 -24.78 3.50 4.08
C ASN A 19 -24.36 3.37 5.55
N ALA A 20 -23.11 3.69 5.83
CA ALA A 20 -22.52 3.64 7.16
C ALA A 20 -21.51 4.77 7.34
N GLU A 21 -21.29 5.18 8.58
CA GLU A 21 -20.19 6.06 8.94
C GLU A 21 -19.07 5.26 9.58
N ILE A 22 -17.82 5.51 9.17
CA ILE A 22 -16.62 4.89 9.72
C ILE A 22 -15.71 5.94 10.34
N LEU A 23 -15.27 5.66 11.57
CA LEU A 23 -14.24 6.42 12.27
C LEU A 23 -13.12 5.44 12.65
N THR A 24 -11.96 5.61 12.02
CA THR A 24 -10.77 4.81 12.38
C THR A 24 -10.17 5.35 13.68
N LYS A 25 -9.91 4.47 14.65
CA LYS A 25 -9.34 4.81 15.97
C LYS A 25 -7.89 4.31 16.07
N GLY A 26 -7.08 4.95 16.90
CA GLY A 26 -5.69 4.54 17.15
C GLY A 26 -4.66 5.17 16.19
N ARG A 27 -3.38 4.81 16.35
CA ARG A 27 -2.27 5.41 15.61
C ARG A 27 -2.23 4.90 14.18
N HIS A 28 -2.21 5.82 13.23
CA HIS A 28 -2.06 5.55 11.81
C HIS A 28 -0.91 6.39 11.25
N ASP A 29 -0.31 5.92 10.15
CA ASP A 29 0.72 6.69 9.48
C ASP A 29 0.11 8.01 8.93
N PRO A 30 0.72 9.18 9.21
CA PRO A 30 0.32 10.43 8.58
C PRO A 30 0.73 10.47 7.10
N CYS A 31 1.76 9.70 6.73
CA CYS A 31 2.23 9.57 5.35
C CYS A 31 2.79 8.15 5.12
N VAL A 32 2.10 7.35 4.30
CA VAL A 32 2.61 6.04 3.85
C VAL A 32 3.78 6.18 2.87
N GLY A 33 3.93 7.33 2.22
CA GLY A 33 4.95 7.56 1.19
C GLY A 33 6.37 7.36 1.71
N ILE A 34 6.65 7.80 2.94
CA ILE A 34 7.97 7.64 3.57
C ILE A 34 8.35 6.16 3.69
N ARG A 35 7.39 5.32 4.08
CA ARG A 35 7.59 3.87 4.19
C ARG A 35 7.56 3.16 2.85
N ALA A 36 6.93 3.75 1.83
CA ALA A 36 6.81 3.15 0.50
C ALA A 36 8.13 3.19 -0.29
N VAL A 37 8.99 4.20 -0.06
CA VAL A 37 10.29 4.34 -0.75
C VAL A 37 11.19 3.10 -0.59
N PRO A 38 11.55 2.66 0.63
CA PRO A 38 12.43 1.50 0.79
C PRO A 38 11.79 0.20 0.25
N VAL A 39 10.45 0.10 0.26
CA VAL A 39 9.74 -1.02 -0.36
C VAL A 39 9.90 -0.98 -1.88
N GLY A 40 9.77 0.18 -2.50
CA GLY A 40 9.96 0.35 -3.95
C GLY A 40 11.38 0.01 -4.40
N GLU A 41 12.39 0.44 -3.65
CA GLU A 41 13.80 0.10 -3.91
C GLU A 41 14.05 -1.41 -3.85
N ALA A 42 13.55 -2.07 -2.80
CA ALA A 42 13.67 -3.52 -2.66
C ALA A 42 12.95 -4.27 -3.79
N MET A 43 11.75 -3.83 -4.17
CA MET A 43 11.00 -4.42 -5.28
C MET A 43 11.75 -4.27 -6.61
N MET A 44 12.37 -3.11 -6.86
CA MET A 44 13.20 -2.91 -8.05
C MET A 44 14.38 -3.88 -8.08
N ALA A 45 15.08 -4.07 -6.96
CA ALA A 45 16.18 -5.03 -6.86
C ALA A 45 15.70 -6.47 -7.14
N CYS A 46 14.55 -6.87 -6.61
CA CYS A 46 13.97 -8.19 -6.89
C CYS A 46 13.64 -8.38 -8.38
N VAL A 47 13.03 -7.38 -9.02
CA VAL A 47 12.69 -7.45 -10.45
C VAL A 47 13.96 -7.53 -11.31
N LEU A 48 14.98 -6.75 -11.00
CA LEU A 48 16.25 -6.80 -11.72
C LEU A 48 16.98 -8.14 -11.54
N ALA A 49 16.96 -8.70 -10.32
CA ALA A 49 17.54 -10.01 -10.05
C ALA A 49 16.80 -11.12 -10.82
N ASP A 50 15.47 -11.07 -10.86
CA ASP A 50 14.65 -12.04 -11.61
C ASP A 50 14.92 -11.97 -13.12
N LEU A 51 14.98 -10.76 -13.68
CA LEU A 51 15.33 -10.54 -15.08
C LEU A 51 16.75 -11.05 -15.40
N PHE A 52 17.71 -10.82 -14.50
CA PHE A 52 19.08 -11.31 -14.67
C PHE A 52 19.15 -12.84 -14.65
N LEU A 53 18.47 -13.49 -13.69
CA LEU A 53 18.44 -14.95 -13.60
C LEU A 53 17.77 -15.56 -14.84
N THR A 54 16.63 -15.01 -15.24
CA THR A 54 15.89 -15.45 -16.42
C THR A 54 16.74 -15.27 -17.69
N ALA A 55 17.36 -14.11 -17.89
CA ALA A 55 18.20 -13.85 -19.05
C ALA A 55 19.44 -14.78 -19.13
N ASN A 56 19.97 -15.22 -17.99
CA ASN A 56 21.09 -16.18 -17.96
C ASN A 56 20.65 -17.64 -18.18
N LEU A 57 19.37 -17.98 -18.00
CA LEU A 57 18.84 -19.33 -18.30
C LEU A 57 18.55 -19.52 -19.80
N TYR A 58 18.37 -18.43 -20.56
CA TYR A 58 18.18 -18.46 -22.02
C TYR A 58 19.49 -18.24 -22.80
N LYS A 59 20.63 -18.17 -22.11
CA LYS A 59 21.97 -18.27 -22.71
C LYS A 59 22.43 -19.72 -22.70
#